data_AF-A0A7W9C406-F1
#
_entry.id   AF-A0A7W9C406-F1
#
_cell.length_a   1.000
_cell.length_b   1.000
_cell.length_c   1.000
_cell.angle_alpha   90.00
_cell.angle_beta   90.00
_cell.angle_gamma   90.00
#
_symmetry.space_group_name_H-M   'P 1'
#
loop_
_entity.id
_entity.type
_entity.pdbx_description
1 polymer ?
#
loop_
_entity_poly.entity_id
_entity_poly.type
_entity_poly.pdbx_seq_one_letter_code
_entity_poly.pdbx_strand_id
1 'polypeptide(L)'
;MTDFRVPSGFEEALRPPVRMRRARLAHAVLRVTRGKGSEPANARLQRVARRVPEVMVKITGRTRDGGHLQRHLDYITRNGKLVLEGPDGERLSGPAEVRALAEDWRAELDVLASRKDTPVSLSIVLSMPAGVDPGRVHDASRAFADALFGDRHPYVFALHTDDRHPHVHLTVRALGRDGERLNPRKADLQLWRETFAAALRDRGVEAEATPRRARGVVRKSERTPVRKLRERFERGEGAMPETLKGALKDAARSPAEAAPWEVRLRQRQAQIRKALVVEALRLQASKTDADRTLGRDLEVFVRTLPPVATRREILARALGEDQGRKERGRARTR
;
A
#
# COMPACT_ATOMS: atom_id res chain seq x y z
N MET A 1 5.00 -22.39 27.97
CA MET A 1 5.14 -21.36 26.91
C MET A 1 5.41 -22.08 25.60
N THR A 2 4.38 -22.29 24.79
CA THR A 2 4.54 -22.94 23.49
C THR A 2 5.03 -21.88 22.50
N ASP A 3 6.19 -22.12 21.92
CA ASP A 3 6.81 -21.30 20.88
C ASP A 3 5.93 -21.33 19.63
N PHE A 4 5.03 -20.36 19.49
CA PHE A 4 4.06 -20.33 18.39
C PHE A 4 4.62 -19.55 17.20
N ARG A 5 4.98 -20.32 16.17
CA ARG A 5 5.26 -19.81 14.82
C ARG A 5 3.96 -19.42 14.14
N VAL A 6 4.00 -18.34 13.36
CA VAL A 6 2.91 -17.93 12.44
C VAL A 6 2.52 -19.15 11.57
N PRO A 7 1.23 -19.34 11.22
CA PRO A 7 0.78 -20.55 10.52
C PRO A 7 1.61 -20.78 9.26
N SER A 8 2.15 -21.99 9.10
CA SER A 8 2.92 -22.36 7.90
C SER A 8 2.06 -22.13 6.66
N GLY A 9 2.44 -21.14 5.83
CA GLY A 9 1.70 -20.73 4.63
C GLY A 9 0.94 -19.41 4.74
N PHE A 10 0.47 -18.99 5.93
CA PHE A 10 -0.10 -17.64 6.09
C PHE A 10 1.00 -16.56 6.04
N GLU A 11 2.19 -16.87 6.55
CA GLU A 11 3.38 -16.01 6.34
C GLU A 11 3.61 -15.71 4.86
N GLU A 12 3.40 -16.71 3.99
CA GLU A 12 3.56 -16.54 2.55
C GLU A 12 2.50 -15.58 1.97
N ALA A 13 1.31 -15.50 2.58
CA ALA A 13 0.29 -14.52 2.25
C ALA A 13 0.71 -13.08 2.60
N LEU A 14 1.47 -12.93 3.69
CA LEU A 14 1.91 -11.64 4.24
C LEU A 14 3.22 -11.11 3.61
N ARG A 15 4.03 -11.98 2.99
CA ARG A 15 5.28 -11.56 2.36
C ARG A 15 5.08 -10.51 1.25
N PRO A 16 6.10 -9.72 0.87
CA PRO A 16 6.03 -8.96 -0.38
C PRO A 16 5.94 -9.91 -1.59
N PRO A 17 5.32 -9.52 -2.72
CA PRO A 17 5.23 -10.34 -3.93
C PRO A 17 6.55 -10.34 -4.72
N VAL A 18 7.64 -10.70 -4.05
CA VAL A 18 8.99 -10.79 -4.59
C VAL A 18 9.57 -12.13 -4.16
N ARG A 19 10.29 -12.83 -5.04
CA ARG A 19 11.04 -14.02 -4.63
C ARG A 19 12.14 -13.57 -3.67
N MET A 20 12.05 -13.90 -2.38
CA MET A 20 12.99 -13.42 -1.36
C MET A 20 14.46 -13.72 -1.71
N ARG A 21 14.74 -14.92 -2.26
CA ARG A 21 16.08 -15.29 -2.77
C ARG A 21 16.62 -14.38 -3.88
N ARG A 22 15.76 -13.59 -4.55
CA ARG A 22 16.10 -12.60 -5.59
C ARG A 22 15.73 -11.17 -5.18
N ALA A 23 15.17 -10.98 -3.98
CA ALA A 23 14.86 -9.66 -3.47
C ALA A 23 16.18 -9.03 -3.02
N ARG A 24 16.86 -8.36 -3.95
CA ARG A 24 17.88 -7.37 -3.59
C ARG A 24 17.16 -6.25 -2.84
N LEU A 25 17.11 -6.44 -1.54
CA LEU A 25 16.76 -5.50 -0.52
C LEU A 25 17.75 -4.31 -0.61
N ALA A 26 17.27 -3.06 -0.59
CA ALA A 26 18.17 -1.91 -0.65
C ALA A 26 18.97 -1.84 0.66
N HIS A 27 20.28 -2.11 0.58
CA HIS A 27 21.10 -2.50 1.73
C HIS A 27 21.11 -1.49 2.89
N ALA A 28 20.86 -0.20 2.66
CA ALA A 28 20.79 0.81 3.71
C ALA A 28 19.49 0.83 4.53
N VAL A 29 18.30 0.69 3.91
CA VAL A 29 17.01 0.97 4.58
C VAL A 29 16.55 -0.16 5.51
N LEU A 30 17.28 -1.27 5.51
CA LEU A 30 16.89 -2.51 6.19
C LEU A 30 17.69 -2.82 7.44
N ARG A 31 18.64 -1.96 7.80
CA ARG A 31 19.30 -2.03 9.11
C ARG A 31 18.46 -1.40 10.22
N VAL A 32 17.17 -1.18 10.02
CA VAL A 32 16.24 -1.16 11.15
C VAL A 32 16.32 -2.55 11.77
N THR A 33 17.15 -2.66 12.82
CA THR A 33 17.20 -3.81 13.70
C THR A 33 15.76 -4.16 14.01
N ARG A 34 15.31 -5.36 13.63
CA ARG A 34 14.07 -5.93 14.19
C ARG A 34 14.24 -5.77 15.70
N GLY A 35 13.57 -4.78 16.29
CA GLY A 35 13.65 -4.52 17.72
C GLY A 35 13.37 -5.81 18.47
N LYS A 36 14.08 -6.00 19.59
CA LYS A 36 13.84 -7.10 20.53
C LYS A 36 12.35 -7.11 20.89
N GLY A 37 11.59 -8.04 20.31
CA GLY A 37 10.14 -8.13 20.46
C GLY A 37 9.45 -8.27 19.11
N SER A 38 9.52 -9.45 18.49
CA SER A 38 8.56 -9.73 17.43
C SER A 38 7.17 -9.69 18.05
N GLU A 39 6.32 -8.80 17.56
CA GLU A 39 4.92 -8.72 17.98
C GLU A 39 4.29 -10.11 17.97
N PRO A 40 3.58 -10.54 19.05
CA PRO A 40 3.02 -11.88 19.12
C PRO A 40 2.19 -12.18 17.88
N ALA A 41 2.43 -13.33 17.24
CA ALA A 41 1.74 -13.71 15.99
C ALA A 41 0.21 -13.59 16.09
N ASN A 42 -0.36 -13.84 17.28
CA ASN A 42 -1.77 -13.72 17.59
C ASN A 42 -2.28 -12.27 17.50
N ALA A 43 -1.50 -11.26 17.89
CA ALA A 43 -1.91 -9.86 17.83
C ALA A 43 -2.12 -9.40 16.38
N ARG A 44 -1.22 -9.80 15.48
CA ARG A 44 -1.38 -9.53 14.04
C ARG A 44 -2.59 -10.25 13.46
N LEU A 45 -2.77 -11.53 13.78
CA LEU A 45 -3.94 -12.31 13.33
C LEU A 45 -5.25 -11.69 13.83
N GLN A 46 -5.29 -11.24 15.08
CA GLN A 46 -6.44 -10.58 15.68
C GLN A 46 -6.81 -9.29 14.94
N ARG A 47 -5.82 -8.44 14.64
CA ARG A 47 -6.05 -7.23 13.84
C ARG A 47 -6.54 -7.53 12.42
N VAL A 48 -5.98 -8.55 11.78
CA VAL A 48 -6.43 -9.00 10.45
C VAL A 48 -7.88 -9.49 10.51
N ALA A 49 -8.21 -10.33 11.49
CA ALA A 49 -9.57 -10.86 11.68
C ALA A 49 -10.59 -9.74 11.93
N ARG A 50 -10.21 -8.74 12.75
CA ARG A 50 -11.01 -7.54 13.05
C ARG A 50 -11.05 -6.51 11.92
N ARG A 51 -10.26 -6.68 10.86
CA ARG A 51 -10.16 -5.76 9.72
C ARG A 51 -9.83 -4.33 10.15
N VAL A 52 -8.85 -4.18 11.04
CA VAL A 52 -8.37 -2.84 11.43
C VAL A 52 -7.93 -2.04 10.20
N PRO A 53 -7.93 -0.69 10.27
CA PRO A 53 -7.51 0.17 9.18
C PRO A 53 -6.17 -0.22 8.55
N GLU A 54 -6.13 -0.25 7.22
CA GLU A 54 -4.92 -0.56 6.47
C GLU A 54 -4.17 0.73 6.12
N VAL A 55 -2.88 0.80 6.46
CA VAL A 55 -2.05 1.95 6.13
C VAL A 55 -1.73 2.01 4.63
N MET A 56 -1.46 3.21 4.13
CA MET A 56 -0.97 3.40 2.77
C MET A 56 0.40 4.08 2.80
N VAL A 57 1.38 3.43 2.17
CA VAL A 57 2.66 4.04 1.84
C VAL A 57 2.89 3.90 0.34
N LYS A 58 3.18 5.02 -0.33
CA LYS A 58 3.42 5.06 -1.78
C LYS A 58 4.53 6.04 -2.12
N ILE A 59 5.42 5.62 -3.01
CA ILE A 59 6.30 6.53 -3.74
C ILE A 59 5.48 7.19 -4.85
N THR A 60 5.37 8.51 -4.80
CA THR A 60 4.58 9.30 -5.76
C THR A 60 5.43 9.85 -6.89
N GLY A 61 6.72 10.05 -6.67
CA GLY A 61 7.60 10.62 -7.68
C GLY A 61 9.06 10.71 -7.25
N ARG A 62 9.85 11.25 -8.16
CA ARG A 62 11.26 11.62 -7.97
C ARG A 62 11.49 12.95 -8.65
N THR A 63 12.24 13.82 -7.99
CA THR A 63 12.70 15.08 -8.57
C THR A 63 14.05 14.84 -9.27
N ARG A 64 14.39 15.64 -10.28
CA ARG A 64 15.59 15.44 -11.12
C ARG A 64 16.51 16.65 -11.19
N ASP A 65 16.04 17.79 -10.70
CA ASP A 65 16.78 19.05 -10.67
C ASP A 65 16.22 19.91 -9.54
N GLY A 66 16.94 20.98 -9.18
CA GLY A 66 16.56 21.89 -8.11
C GLY A 66 15.23 22.63 -8.39
N GLY A 67 14.93 22.97 -9.65
CA GLY A 67 13.66 23.61 -9.99
C GLY A 67 12.45 22.67 -9.81
N HIS A 68 12.61 21.39 -10.12
CA HIS A 68 11.61 20.36 -9.86
C HIS A 68 11.47 20.10 -8.36
N LEU A 69 12.56 20.10 -7.59
CA LEU A 69 12.51 20.04 -6.13
C LEU A 69 11.72 21.22 -5.56
N GLN A 70 12.04 22.45 -5.96
CA GLN A 70 11.34 23.67 -5.54
C GLN A 70 9.83 23.55 -5.78
N ARG A 71 9.42 23.25 -7.02
CA ARG A 71 7.99 23.08 -7.36
C ARG A 71 7.32 21.99 -6.52
N HIS A 72 8.04 20.91 -6.19
CA HIS A 72 7.50 19.87 -5.33
C HIS A 72 7.31 20.35 -3.90
N LEU A 73 8.32 21.05 -3.34
CA LEU A 73 8.25 21.61 -1.99
C LEU A 73 7.16 22.68 -1.88
N ASP A 74 7.04 23.56 -2.87
CA ASP A 74 5.94 24.53 -2.97
C ASP A 74 4.57 23.83 -2.99
N TYR A 75 4.43 22.76 -3.76
CA TYR A 75 3.19 21.98 -3.80
C TYR A 75 2.83 21.39 -2.42
N ILE A 76 3.77 20.70 -1.76
CA ILE A 76 3.50 20.05 -0.47
C ILE A 76 3.37 21.06 0.68
N THR A 77 3.89 22.28 0.53
CA THR A 77 3.72 23.35 1.53
C THR A 77 2.56 24.28 1.22
N ARG A 78 1.83 24.07 0.12
CA ARG A 78 0.82 25.02 -0.39
C ARG A 78 1.41 26.43 -0.55
N ASN A 79 2.61 26.51 -1.11
CA ASN A 79 3.45 27.70 -1.27
C ASN A 79 3.84 28.32 0.08
N GLY A 80 4.41 27.51 0.98
CA GLY A 80 4.90 27.95 2.30
C GLY A 80 3.83 28.17 3.37
N LYS A 81 2.56 27.88 3.10
CA LYS A 81 1.45 28.01 4.06
C LYS A 81 1.41 26.88 5.09
N LEU A 82 1.88 25.70 4.73
CA LEU A 82 2.03 24.55 5.62
C LEU A 82 3.49 24.44 6.04
N VAL A 83 3.68 24.09 7.31
CA VAL A 83 5.01 23.87 7.89
C VAL A 83 5.63 22.60 7.31
N LEU A 84 6.91 22.69 6.91
CA LEU A 84 7.77 21.53 6.73
C LEU A 84 8.48 21.23 8.04
N GLU A 85 8.42 19.98 8.45
CA GLU A 85 9.19 19.49 9.58
C GLU A 85 10.42 18.70 9.12
N GLY A 86 11.57 19.00 9.71
CA GLY A 86 12.84 18.31 9.49
C GLY A 86 13.12 17.18 10.51
N PRO A 87 14.29 16.53 10.43
CA PRO A 87 14.65 15.40 11.29
C PRO A 87 14.82 15.79 12.77
N ASP A 88 15.33 17.00 13.04
CA ASP A 88 15.64 17.46 14.40
C ASP A 88 14.48 18.30 14.99
N GLY A 89 13.29 18.18 14.39
CA GLY A 89 12.11 18.96 14.76
C GLY A 89 12.14 20.39 14.22
N GLU A 90 13.02 20.70 13.25
CA GLU A 90 13.05 22.01 12.62
C GLU A 90 11.70 22.28 11.93
N ARG A 91 11.20 23.51 12.04
CA ARG A 91 9.91 23.89 11.46
C ARG A 91 10.12 25.01 10.46
N LEU A 92 10.17 24.63 9.18
CA LEU A 92 10.35 25.56 8.08
C LEU A 92 8.99 26.07 7.60
N SER A 93 8.83 27.39 7.50
CA SER A 93 7.59 28.06 7.12
C SER A 93 7.83 29.24 6.18
N GLY A 94 6.85 29.51 5.32
CA GLY A 94 6.93 30.58 4.34
C GLY A 94 7.77 30.25 3.10
N PRO A 95 7.60 31.00 2.00
CA PRO A 95 8.25 30.69 0.72
C PRO A 95 9.79 30.84 0.74
N ALA A 96 10.33 31.69 1.61
CA ALA A 96 11.77 31.95 1.68
C ALA A 96 12.54 30.75 2.25
N GLU A 97 12.10 30.21 3.39
CA GLU A 97 12.74 29.04 4.01
C GLU A 97 12.61 27.78 3.16
N VAL A 98 11.45 27.59 2.51
CA VAL A 98 11.24 26.48 1.56
C VAL A 98 12.21 26.58 0.38
N ARG A 99 12.46 27.80 -0.12
CA ARG A 99 13.40 28.04 -1.21
C ARG A 99 14.84 27.81 -0.79
N ALA A 100 15.24 28.30 0.38
CA ALA A 100 16.56 28.07 0.93
C ALA A 100 16.87 26.57 1.03
N LEU A 101 15.94 25.78 1.58
CA LEU A 101 16.08 24.32 1.64
C LEU A 101 16.29 23.67 0.25
N ALA A 102 15.53 24.11 -0.76
CA ALA A 102 15.64 23.59 -2.11
C ALA A 102 16.99 23.94 -2.75
N GLU A 103 17.49 25.14 -2.49
CA GLU A 103 18.80 25.62 -2.94
C GLU A 103 19.94 24.86 -2.25
N ASP A 104 19.85 24.62 -0.94
CA ASP A 104 20.83 23.83 -0.18
C ASP A 104 20.94 22.40 -0.74
N TRP A 105 19.80 21.73 -0.92
CA TRP A 105 19.78 20.38 -1.48
C TRP A 105 20.26 20.33 -2.93
N ARG A 106 20.09 21.43 -3.68
CA ARG A 106 20.62 21.55 -5.03
C ARG A 106 22.13 21.75 -5.02
N ALA A 107 22.65 22.63 -4.17
CA ALA A 107 24.08 22.94 -4.10
C ALA A 107 24.91 21.69 -3.82
N GLU A 108 24.43 20.80 -2.94
CA GLU A 108 25.10 19.53 -2.66
C GLU A 108 25.17 18.57 -3.87
N LEU A 109 24.28 18.72 -4.86
CA LEU A 109 24.34 17.93 -6.09
C LEU A 109 25.37 18.46 -7.08
N ASP A 110 25.58 19.78 -7.11
CA ASP A 110 26.52 20.43 -8.02
C ASP A 110 27.98 20.10 -7.65
N VAL A 111 28.24 19.81 -6.37
CA VAL A 111 29.56 19.39 -5.87
C VAL A 111 29.92 17.95 -6.27
N LEU A 112 28.93 17.11 -6.59
CA LEU A 112 29.14 15.69 -6.87
C LEU A 112 28.94 15.38 -8.34
N ALA A 113 29.93 14.72 -8.97
CA ALA A 113 29.81 14.23 -10.33
C ALA A 113 28.61 13.28 -10.46
N SER A 114 27.49 13.80 -10.97
CA SER A 114 26.22 13.09 -11.08
C SER A 114 25.80 12.97 -12.54
N ARG A 115 25.15 11.86 -12.88
CA ARG A 115 24.58 11.67 -14.23
C ARG A 115 23.36 12.58 -14.38
N LYS A 116 23.09 13.05 -15.60
CA LYS A 116 21.97 13.94 -15.97
C LYS A 116 20.58 13.52 -15.44
N ASP A 117 20.34 12.23 -15.20
CA ASP A 117 19.06 11.69 -14.73
C ASP A 117 19.04 11.25 -13.26
N THR A 118 20.05 11.66 -12.49
CA THR A 118 20.21 11.25 -11.10
C THR A 118 19.12 11.91 -10.24
N PRO A 119 18.26 11.14 -9.53
CA PRO A 119 17.20 11.75 -8.72
C PRO A 119 17.77 12.62 -7.61
N VAL A 120 17.19 13.81 -7.40
CA VAL A 120 17.52 14.73 -6.31
C VAL A 120 16.85 14.28 -5.02
N SER A 121 15.54 14.05 -5.09
CA SER A 121 14.73 13.57 -3.98
C SER A 121 13.74 12.49 -4.40
N LEU A 122 13.24 11.78 -3.40
CA LEU A 122 12.17 10.81 -3.49
C LEU A 122 10.95 11.34 -2.74
N SER A 123 9.80 11.37 -3.41
CA SER A 123 8.52 11.77 -2.79
C SER A 123 7.75 10.54 -2.34
N ILE A 124 7.40 10.50 -1.05
CA ILE A 124 6.65 9.44 -0.38
C ILE A 124 5.37 10.06 0.19
N VAL A 125 4.26 9.33 0.11
CA VAL A 125 3.02 9.67 0.82
C VAL A 125 2.69 8.56 1.80
N LEU A 126 2.43 8.97 3.04
CA LEU A 126 1.89 8.17 4.13
C LEU A 126 0.44 8.60 4.34
N SER A 127 -0.53 7.68 4.35
CA SER A 127 -1.93 8.06 4.56
C SER A 127 -2.71 7.04 5.35
N MET A 128 -3.76 7.51 6.01
CA MET A 128 -4.73 6.70 6.74
C MET A 128 -6.15 6.86 6.20
N PRO A 129 -7.03 5.86 6.40
CA PRO A 129 -8.46 6.02 6.18
C PRO A 129 -9.05 7.21 6.97
N ALA A 130 -10.22 7.65 6.54
CA ALA A 130 -10.94 8.74 7.19
C ALA A 130 -11.27 8.40 8.65
N GLY A 131 -11.28 9.40 9.53
CA GLY A 131 -11.60 9.24 10.96
C GLY A 131 -10.40 8.92 11.86
N VAL A 132 -9.19 8.76 11.29
CA VAL A 132 -7.96 8.72 12.10
C VAL A 132 -7.52 10.15 12.41
N ASP A 133 -7.14 10.38 13.66
CA ASP A 133 -6.62 11.67 14.14
C ASP A 133 -5.38 12.11 13.33
N PRO A 134 -5.42 13.26 12.62
CA PRO A 134 -4.29 13.76 11.86
C PRO A 134 -3.03 14.01 12.69
N GLY A 135 -3.17 14.40 13.97
CA GLY A 135 -2.03 14.61 14.87
C GLY A 135 -1.25 13.32 15.11
N ARG A 136 -1.96 12.21 15.38
CA ARG A 136 -1.33 10.88 15.50
C ARG A 136 -0.71 10.40 14.19
N VAL A 137 -1.31 10.72 13.04
CA VAL A 137 -0.72 10.41 11.72
C VAL A 137 0.58 11.18 11.51
N HIS A 138 0.62 12.45 11.90
CA HIS A 138 1.82 13.28 11.84
C HIS A 138 2.93 12.74 12.74
N ASP A 139 2.62 12.47 14.02
CA ASP A 139 3.61 11.94 14.96
C ASP A 139 4.11 10.54 14.55
N ALA A 140 3.24 9.69 13.99
CA ALA A 140 3.65 8.38 13.48
C ALA A 140 4.54 8.51 12.24
N SER A 141 4.29 9.53 11.41
CA SER A 141 5.10 9.85 10.22
C SER A 141 6.48 10.37 10.61
N ARG A 142 6.58 11.16 11.69
CA ARG A 142 7.86 11.58 12.29
C ARG A 142 8.70 10.37 12.70
N ALA A 143 8.17 9.47 13.52
CA ALA A 143 8.91 8.28 13.94
C ALA A 143 9.20 7.31 12.80
N PHE A 144 8.31 7.21 11.81
CA PHE A 144 8.57 6.45 10.58
C PHE A 144 9.76 7.03 9.80
N ALA A 145 9.80 8.35 9.63
CA ALA A 145 10.84 9.02 8.87
C ALA A 145 12.19 8.92 9.59
N ASP A 146 12.20 9.16 10.89
CA ASP A 146 13.39 9.01 11.74
C ASP A 146 13.96 7.59 11.67
N ALA A 147 13.14 6.57 11.97
CA ALA A 147 13.58 5.17 11.96
C ALA A 147 14.13 4.70 10.60
N LEU A 148 13.61 5.22 9.48
CA LEU A 148 14.04 4.81 8.14
C LEU A 148 15.09 5.70 7.50
N PHE A 149 15.25 6.94 7.95
CA PHE A 149 16.06 7.92 7.24
C PHE A 149 16.90 8.82 8.14
N GLY A 150 16.59 9.01 9.43
CA GLY A 150 17.24 9.97 10.34
C GLY A 150 18.76 9.99 10.24
N ASP A 151 19.38 8.82 10.46
CA ASP A 151 20.84 8.68 10.44
C ASP A 151 21.47 8.71 9.04
N ARG A 152 20.67 8.62 7.97
CA ARG A 152 21.17 8.27 6.63
C ARG A 152 20.85 9.28 5.55
N HIS A 153 19.65 9.85 5.54
CA HIS A 153 19.18 10.73 4.50
C HIS A 153 18.46 11.93 5.11
N PRO A 154 18.80 13.17 4.72
CA PRO A 154 17.97 14.32 5.04
C PRO A 154 16.57 14.14 4.48
N TYR A 155 15.57 14.58 5.24
CA TYR A 155 14.17 14.55 4.83
C TYR A 155 13.42 15.74 5.39
N VAL A 156 12.32 16.07 4.75
CA VAL A 156 11.31 17.00 5.28
C VAL A 156 9.91 16.45 5.00
N PHE A 157 8.95 16.78 5.84
CA PHE A 157 7.58 16.34 5.65
C PHE A 157 6.54 17.37 6.07
N ALA A 158 5.35 17.28 5.47
CA ALA A 158 4.21 18.14 5.77
C ALA A 158 2.92 17.31 5.88
N LEU A 159 2.12 17.59 6.91
CA LEU A 159 0.78 17.04 7.09
C LEU A 159 -0.24 17.80 6.23
N HIS A 160 -1.06 17.06 5.48
CA HIS A 160 -2.22 17.54 4.73
C HIS A 160 -3.50 16.98 5.34
N THR A 161 -4.45 17.87 5.61
CA THR A 161 -5.78 17.57 6.19
C THR A 161 -6.93 18.13 5.34
N ASP A 162 -6.62 18.61 4.13
CA ASP A 162 -7.58 19.20 3.20
C ASP A 162 -8.38 18.16 2.39
N ASP A 163 -7.96 16.89 2.44
CA ASP A 163 -8.71 15.75 1.91
C ASP A 163 -9.35 14.95 3.06
N ARG A 164 -10.35 14.13 2.74
CA ARG A 164 -11.03 13.21 3.65
C ARG A 164 -10.07 12.24 4.36
N HIS A 165 -8.91 11.98 3.76
CA HIS A 165 -7.90 11.07 4.28
C HIS A 165 -6.69 11.88 4.79
N PRO A 166 -6.38 11.85 6.10
CA PRO A 166 -5.18 12.50 6.61
C PRO A 166 -3.94 11.83 6.00
N HIS A 167 -3.04 12.66 5.47
CA HIS A 167 -1.85 12.17 4.80
C HIS A 167 -0.65 13.10 5.01
N VAL A 168 0.54 12.50 5.03
CA VAL A 168 1.81 13.21 5.10
C VAL A 168 2.54 13.06 3.78
N HIS A 169 3.00 14.18 3.24
CA HIS A 169 3.96 14.24 2.16
C HIS A 169 5.37 14.25 2.76
N LEU A 170 6.16 13.21 2.49
CA LEU A 170 7.54 13.06 2.93
C LEU A 170 8.47 13.16 1.72
N THR A 171 9.39 14.10 1.74
CA THR A 171 10.44 14.28 0.74
C THR A 171 11.76 13.85 1.34
N VAL A 172 12.40 12.84 0.76
CA VAL A 172 13.70 12.34 1.23
C VAL A 172 14.76 12.65 0.19
N ARG A 173 15.89 13.22 0.61
CA ARG A 173 17.02 13.45 -0.29
C ARG A 173 17.55 12.11 -0.78
N ALA A 174 17.70 12.00 -2.09
CA ALA A 174 18.10 10.74 -2.71
C ALA A 174 19.57 10.41 -2.42
N LEU A 175 20.40 11.41 -2.16
CA LEU A 175 21.77 11.23 -1.69
C LEU A 175 21.80 11.29 -0.17
N GLY A 176 22.37 10.27 0.46
CA GLY A 176 22.56 10.16 1.89
C GLY A 176 23.78 10.92 2.41
N ARG A 177 23.92 10.95 3.73
CA ARG A 177 25.03 11.62 4.44
C ARG A 177 26.37 10.90 4.22
N ASP A 178 26.34 9.60 3.94
CA ASP A 178 27.48 8.73 3.65
C ASP A 178 27.80 8.61 2.15
N GLY A 179 27.09 9.36 1.30
CA GLY A 179 27.19 9.26 -0.15
C GLY A 179 26.38 8.11 -0.77
N GLU A 180 25.70 7.27 0.01
CA GLU A 180 24.83 6.22 -0.53
C GLU A 180 23.57 6.83 -1.14
N ARG A 181 23.10 6.26 -2.27
CA ARG A 181 21.86 6.70 -2.92
C ARG A 181 20.65 5.86 -2.54
N LEU A 182 19.56 6.53 -2.16
CA LEU A 182 18.27 5.94 -1.86
C LEU A 182 17.63 5.30 -3.10
N ASN A 183 17.56 3.97 -3.10
CA ASN A 183 17.02 3.18 -4.21
C ASN A 183 16.02 2.11 -3.76
N PRO A 184 14.82 2.52 -3.27
CA PRO A 184 13.82 1.59 -2.77
C PRO A 184 13.30 0.64 -3.85
N ARG A 185 13.16 -0.62 -3.46
CA ARG A 185 12.63 -1.74 -4.22
C ARG A 185 11.26 -2.16 -3.68
N LYS A 186 10.65 -3.13 -4.37
CA LYS A 186 9.29 -3.60 -4.03
C LYS A 186 9.17 -4.17 -2.61
N ALA A 187 10.21 -4.82 -2.11
CA ALA A 187 10.22 -5.38 -0.76
C ALA A 187 10.29 -4.28 0.31
N ASP A 188 11.06 -3.22 0.06
CA ASP A 188 11.17 -2.06 0.96
C ASP A 188 9.80 -1.40 1.18
N LEU A 189 8.97 -1.30 0.14
CA LEU A 189 7.62 -0.77 0.29
C LEU A 189 6.73 -1.56 1.24
N GLN A 190 6.92 -2.88 1.38
CA GLN A 190 6.17 -3.65 2.37
C GLN A 190 6.68 -3.36 3.77
N LEU A 191 8.00 -3.34 3.95
CA LEU A 191 8.60 -2.94 5.23
C LEU A 191 8.13 -1.55 5.65
N TRP A 192 8.15 -0.56 4.74
CA TRP A 192 7.73 0.80 5.06
C TRP A 192 6.27 0.85 5.54
N ARG A 193 5.37 0.07 4.93
CA ARG A 193 3.99 -0.02 5.44
C ARG A 193 3.96 -0.65 6.83
N GLU A 194 4.72 -1.70 7.07
CA GLU A 194 4.78 -2.37 8.38
C GLU A 194 5.37 -1.45 9.46
N THR A 195 6.43 -0.70 9.15
CA THR A 195 7.03 0.31 10.04
C THR A 195 6.05 1.42 10.36
N PHE A 196 5.34 1.96 9.35
CA PHE A 196 4.36 3.01 9.59
C PHE A 196 3.16 2.51 10.41
N ALA A 197 2.68 1.29 10.14
CA ALA A 197 1.62 0.66 10.93
C ALA A 197 2.06 0.42 12.39
N ALA A 198 3.30 0.01 12.63
CA ALA A 198 3.84 -0.11 13.98
C ALA A 198 3.92 1.25 14.69
N ALA A 199 4.46 2.28 14.03
CA ALA A 199 4.56 3.63 14.59
C ALA A 199 3.18 4.23 14.96
N LEU A 200 2.13 3.89 14.20
CA LEU A 200 0.74 4.24 14.50
C LEU A 200 0.21 3.49 15.74
N ARG A 201 0.48 2.19 15.85
CA ARG A 201 0.06 1.39 17.01
C ARG A 201 0.72 1.86 18.30
N ASP A 202 1.99 2.23 18.25
CA ASP A 202 2.72 2.82 19.39
C ASP A 202 2.08 4.15 19.86
N ARG A 203 1.26 4.78 19.01
CA ARG A 203 0.50 6.03 19.27
C ARG A 203 -0.99 5.80 19.50
N GLY A 204 -1.38 4.55 19.76
CA GLY A 204 -2.76 4.16 20.05
C GLY A 204 -3.69 4.16 18.83
N VAL A 205 -3.16 4.15 17.60
CA VAL A 205 -3.97 3.98 16.39
C VAL A 205 -3.87 2.53 15.93
N GLU A 206 -5.00 1.82 15.98
CA GLU A 206 -5.12 0.50 15.36
C GLU A 206 -4.88 0.60 13.85
N ALA A 207 -3.80 -0.03 13.39
CA ALA A 207 -3.37 0.00 12.00
C ALA A 207 -2.66 -1.29 11.61
N GLU A 208 -2.81 -1.71 10.36
CA GLU A 208 -2.12 -2.88 9.81
C GLU A 208 -1.64 -2.65 8.37
N ALA A 209 -0.72 -3.50 7.90
CA ALA A 209 -0.09 -3.40 6.59
C ALA A 209 -0.23 -4.73 5.81
N THR A 210 -1.45 -5.26 5.72
CA THR A 210 -1.72 -6.56 5.11
C THR A 210 -1.78 -6.47 3.58
N PRO A 211 -0.98 -7.28 2.86
CA PRO A 211 -1.07 -7.36 1.41
C PRO A 211 -2.48 -7.75 0.95
N ARG A 212 -2.95 -7.16 -0.17
CA ARG A 212 -4.29 -7.43 -0.73
C ARG A 212 -4.68 -8.91 -0.80
N ARG A 213 -3.72 -9.79 -1.15
CA ARG A 213 -3.95 -11.23 -1.28
C ARG A 213 -4.31 -11.92 0.02
N ALA A 214 -3.75 -11.46 1.15
CA ALA A 214 -4.08 -11.98 2.48
C ALA A 214 -5.48 -11.51 2.92
N ARG A 215 -5.97 -10.40 2.37
CA ARG A 215 -7.36 -9.92 2.55
C ARG A 215 -8.36 -10.50 1.54
N GLY A 216 -7.96 -11.51 0.76
CA GLY A 216 -8.81 -12.11 -0.29
C GLY A 216 -9.09 -11.20 -1.51
N VAL A 217 -8.46 -10.03 -1.59
CA VAL A 217 -8.66 -9.09 -2.70
C VAL A 217 -7.73 -9.46 -3.85
N VAL A 218 -8.31 -10.05 -4.89
CA VAL A 218 -7.57 -10.51 -6.08
C VAL A 218 -7.52 -9.52 -7.23
N ARG A 219 -8.45 -8.56 -7.26
CA ARG A 219 -8.55 -7.54 -8.31
C ARG A 219 -7.67 -6.34 -7.97
N LYS A 220 -7.04 -5.76 -8.98
CA LYS A 220 -6.41 -4.44 -8.85
C LYS A 220 -7.48 -3.37 -8.98
N SER A 221 -7.32 -2.28 -8.23
CA SER A 221 -8.11 -1.08 -8.47
C SER A 221 -7.84 -0.58 -9.90
N GLU A 222 -8.89 -0.04 -10.51
CA GLU A 222 -8.78 0.61 -11.80
C GLU A 222 -7.93 1.88 -11.66
N ARG A 223 -7.08 2.16 -12.66
CA ARG A 223 -6.29 3.39 -12.65
C ARG A 223 -7.23 4.57 -12.79
N THR A 224 -6.98 5.67 -12.06
CA THR A 224 -7.85 6.86 -12.06
C THR A 224 -8.22 7.35 -13.46
N PRO A 225 -7.29 7.48 -14.45
CA PRO A 225 -7.67 7.90 -15.80
C PRO A 225 -8.64 6.93 -16.47
N VAL A 226 -8.41 5.62 -16.33
CA VAL A 226 -9.27 4.57 -16.91
C VAL A 226 -10.66 4.60 -16.27
N ARG A 227 -10.71 4.75 -14.94
CA ARG A 227 -11.95 4.87 -14.19
C ARG A 227 -12.76 6.10 -14.63
N LYS A 228 -12.11 7.27 -14.74
CA LYS A 228 -12.77 8.51 -15.20
C LYS A 228 -13.30 8.39 -16.64
N LEU A 229 -12.55 7.73 -17.53
CA LEU A 229 -13.02 7.46 -18.90
C LEU A 229 -14.26 6.54 -18.91
N ARG A 230 -14.26 5.48 -18.09
CA ARG A 230 -15.41 4.59 -17.92
C ARG A 230 -16.62 5.32 -17.36
N GLU A 231 -16.45 6.09 -16.28
CA GLU A 231 -17.53 6.89 -15.66
C GLU A 231 -18.11 7.92 -16.63
N ARG A 232 -17.29 8.51 -17.51
CA ARG A 232 -17.76 9.40 -18.58
C ARG A 232 -18.62 8.65 -19.60
N PHE A 233 -18.16 7.48 -20.06
CA PHE A 233 -18.94 6.63 -20.95
C PHE A 233 -20.26 6.17 -20.32
N GLU A 234 -20.26 5.78 -19.06
CA GLU A 234 -21.46 5.37 -18.31
C GLU A 234 -22.48 6.50 -18.16
N ARG A 235 -22.03 7.76 -18.13
CA ARG A 235 -22.88 8.96 -18.17
C ARG A 235 -23.31 9.37 -19.58
N GLY A 236 -22.90 8.65 -20.63
CA GLY A 236 -23.19 8.98 -22.03
C GLY A 236 -22.36 10.13 -22.60
N GLU A 237 -21.36 10.63 -21.87
CA GLU A 237 -20.59 11.83 -22.22
C GLU A 237 -19.31 11.51 -23.03
N GLY A 238 -19.26 10.38 -23.74
CA GLY A 238 -18.10 10.02 -24.55
C GLY A 238 -18.14 8.60 -25.08
N ALA A 239 -17.18 8.28 -25.95
CA ALA A 239 -17.06 6.94 -26.53
C ALA A 239 -16.61 5.90 -25.49
N MET A 240 -16.95 4.63 -25.76
CA MET A 240 -16.48 3.50 -24.94
C MET A 240 -14.94 3.45 -24.94
N PRO A 241 -14.28 3.42 -23.76
CA PRO A 241 -12.83 3.36 -23.69
C PRO A 241 -12.28 2.06 -24.30
N GLU A 242 -11.18 2.12 -25.04
CA GLU A 242 -10.53 0.93 -25.62
C GLU A 242 -10.17 -0.13 -24.57
N THR A 243 -9.78 0.33 -23.38
CA THR A 243 -9.51 -0.56 -22.23
C THR A 243 -10.75 -1.33 -21.76
N LEU A 244 -11.95 -0.74 -21.87
CA LEU A 244 -13.21 -1.40 -21.55
C LEU A 244 -13.64 -2.34 -22.68
N LYS A 245 -13.53 -1.91 -23.94
CA LYS A 245 -13.77 -2.76 -25.12
C LYS A 245 -12.93 -4.03 -25.08
N GLY A 246 -11.63 -3.89 -24.84
CA GLY A 246 -10.71 -5.02 -24.69
C GLY A 246 -11.11 -5.95 -23.55
N ALA A 247 -11.49 -5.40 -22.39
CA ALA A 247 -11.94 -6.20 -21.25
C ALA A 247 -13.23 -6.98 -21.53
N LEU A 248 -14.18 -6.41 -22.27
CA LEU A 248 -15.41 -7.09 -22.71
C LEU A 248 -15.12 -8.19 -23.72
N LYS A 249 -14.24 -7.92 -24.70
CA LYS A 249 -13.81 -8.92 -25.68
C LYS A 249 -13.13 -10.11 -25.01
N ASP A 250 -12.26 -9.87 -24.03
CA ASP A 250 -11.62 -10.93 -23.27
C ASP A 250 -12.61 -11.71 -22.38
N ALA A 251 -13.65 -11.03 -21.89
CA ALA A 251 -14.71 -11.66 -21.10
C ALA A 251 -15.65 -12.55 -21.92
N ALA A 252 -15.82 -12.27 -23.22
CA ALA A 252 -16.61 -13.09 -24.13
C ALA A 252 -15.92 -14.39 -24.56
N ARG A 253 -14.62 -14.58 -24.27
CA ARG A 253 -13.89 -15.82 -24.57
C ARG A 253 -14.31 -16.95 -23.65
N SER A 254 -14.14 -18.19 -24.13
CA SER A 254 -14.50 -19.39 -23.37
C SER A 254 -13.78 -19.45 -22.01
N PRO A 255 -14.45 -19.87 -20.92
CA PRO A 255 -13.79 -20.14 -19.65
C PRO A 255 -12.64 -21.15 -19.73
N ALA A 256 -12.67 -22.07 -20.70
CA ALA A 256 -11.62 -23.04 -20.96
C ALA A 256 -10.28 -22.38 -21.36
N GLU A 257 -10.33 -21.15 -21.87
CA GLU A 257 -9.15 -20.35 -22.25
C GLU A 257 -8.57 -19.55 -21.06
N ALA A 258 -8.78 -20.01 -19.82
CA ALA A 258 -8.27 -19.32 -18.64
C ALA A 258 -6.74 -19.20 -18.68
N ALA A 259 -6.25 -17.96 -18.60
CA ALA A 259 -4.82 -17.71 -18.65
C ALA A 259 -4.09 -18.38 -17.46
N PRO A 260 -2.84 -18.85 -17.62
CA PRO A 260 -2.11 -19.55 -16.56
C PRO A 260 -1.96 -18.76 -15.24
N TRP A 261 -2.00 -17.42 -15.30
CA TRP A 261 -1.96 -16.59 -14.10
C TRP A 261 -3.26 -16.62 -13.30
N GLU A 262 -4.42 -16.85 -13.93
CA GLU A 262 -5.71 -17.01 -13.25
C GLU A 262 -5.75 -18.32 -12.44
N VAL A 263 -5.22 -19.40 -13.02
CA VAL A 263 -5.07 -20.69 -12.32
C VAL A 263 -4.17 -20.54 -11.10
N ARG A 264 -2.98 -19.94 -11.28
CA ARG A 264 -2.04 -19.66 -10.16
C ARG A 264 -2.65 -18.74 -9.10
N LEU A 265 -3.47 -17.77 -9.50
CA LEU A 265 -4.19 -16.89 -8.59
C LEU A 265 -5.16 -17.69 -7.71
N ARG A 266 -5.98 -18.57 -8.31
CA ARG A 266 -6.93 -19.42 -7.58
C ARG A 266 -6.22 -20.40 -6.64
N GLN A 267 -5.18 -21.08 -7.12
CA GLN A 267 -4.36 -21.97 -6.29
C GLN A 267 -3.79 -21.25 -5.07
N ARG A 268 -3.21 -20.07 -5.27
CA ARG A 268 -2.69 -19.26 -4.17
C ARG A 268 -3.77 -18.84 -3.19
N GLN A 269 -4.93 -18.42 -3.68
CA GLN A 269 -6.05 -18.04 -2.80
C GLN A 269 -6.59 -19.23 -2.02
N ALA A 270 -6.68 -20.41 -2.64
CA ALA A 270 -7.06 -21.65 -1.97
C ALA A 270 -6.07 -22.01 -0.85
N GLN A 271 -4.76 -21.90 -1.11
CA GLN A 271 -3.72 -22.13 -0.10
C GLN A 271 -3.83 -21.16 1.09
N ILE A 272 -4.02 -19.86 0.83
CA ILE A 272 -4.18 -18.83 1.88
C ILE A 272 -5.43 -19.13 2.73
N ARG A 273 -6.57 -19.41 2.09
CA ARG A 273 -7.82 -19.73 2.79
C ARG A 273 -7.69 -21.01 3.61
N LYS A 274 -7.07 -22.06 3.05
CA LYS A 274 -6.79 -23.31 3.77
C LYS A 274 -5.95 -23.06 5.01
N ALA A 275 -4.87 -22.29 4.91
CA ALA A 275 -4.01 -21.96 6.05
C ALA A 275 -4.78 -21.22 7.16
N LEU A 276 -5.65 -20.27 6.79
CA LEU A 276 -6.48 -19.55 7.74
C LEU A 276 -7.52 -20.45 8.43
N VAL A 277 -8.16 -21.37 7.70
CA VAL A 277 -9.10 -22.34 8.28
C VAL A 277 -8.41 -23.29 9.25
N VAL A 278 -7.24 -23.82 8.87
CA VAL A 278 -6.44 -24.70 9.75
C VAL A 278 -6.08 -23.97 11.03
N GLU A 279 -5.68 -22.70 10.93
CA GLU A 279 -5.35 -21.90 12.11
C GLU A 279 -6.58 -21.59 12.97
N ALA A 280 -7.72 -21.26 12.36
CA ALA A 280 -8.96 -21.02 13.09
C ALA A 280 -9.35 -22.25 13.93
N LEU A 281 -9.31 -23.44 13.33
CA LEU A 281 -9.59 -24.71 14.03
C LEU A 281 -8.59 -24.99 15.16
N ARG A 282 -7.29 -24.74 14.92
CA ARG A 282 -6.24 -24.90 15.93
C ARG A 282 -6.48 -23.99 17.15
N LEU A 283 -6.82 -22.72 16.90
CA LEU A 283 -7.11 -21.74 17.94
C LEU A 283 -8.39 -22.07 18.71
N GLN A 284 -9.42 -22.57 18.03
CA GLN A 284 -10.66 -23.02 18.66
C GLN A 284 -10.47 -24.25 19.56
N ALA A 285 -9.49 -25.10 19.28
CA ALA A 285 -9.11 -26.24 20.12
C ALA A 285 -8.17 -25.87 21.29
N SER A 286 -7.79 -24.60 21.44
CA SER A 286 -6.89 -24.15 22.51
C SER A 286 -7.56 -24.16 23.88
N LYS A 287 -6.75 -24.36 24.93
CA LYS A 287 -7.19 -24.29 26.33
C LYS A 287 -7.48 -22.85 26.78
N THR A 288 -6.98 -21.84 26.08
CA THR A 288 -7.16 -20.43 26.47
C THR A 288 -8.39 -19.81 25.80
N ASP A 289 -9.17 -19.05 26.58
CA ASP A 289 -10.39 -18.39 26.10
C ASP A 289 -10.10 -17.33 25.03
N ALA A 290 -8.95 -16.66 25.16
CA ALA A 290 -8.47 -15.68 24.18
C ALA A 290 -8.22 -16.33 22.81
N ASP A 291 -7.54 -17.48 22.77
CA ASP A 291 -7.30 -18.20 21.50
C ASP A 291 -8.61 -18.71 20.92
N ARG A 292 -9.52 -19.27 21.73
CA ARG A 292 -10.83 -19.75 21.24
C ARG A 292 -11.67 -18.62 20.65
N THR A 293 -11.56 -17.41 21.20
CA THR A 293 -12.22 -16.21 20.66
C THR A 293 -11.58 -15.79 19.34
N LEU A 294 -10.24 -15.72 19.27
CA LEU A 294 -9.53 -15.42 18.03
C LEU A 294 -9.84 -16.44 16.93
N GLY A 295 -9.94 -17.73 17.27
CA GLY A 295 -10.28 -18.79 16.32
C GLY A 295 -11.68 -18.64 15.73
N ARG A 296 -12.67 -18.18 16.52
CA ARG A 296 -14.02 -17.85 16.03
C ARG A 296 -14.01 -16.61 15.15
N ASP A 297 -13.31 -15.56 15.55
CA ASP A 297 -13.15 -14.34 14.76
C ASP A 297 -12.50 -14.65 13.40
N LEU A 298 -11.51 -15.54 13.38
CA LEU A 298 -10.80 -15.95 12.17
C LEU A 298 -11.68 -16.77 11.22
N GLU A 299 -12.56 -17.63 11.76
CA GLU A 299 -13.55 -18.36 10.98
C GLU A 299 -14.53 -17.40 10.28
N VAL A 300 -15.06 -16.42 11.03
CA VAL A 300 -15.94 -15.37 10.47
C VAL A 300 -15.20 -14.56 9.41
N PHE A 301 -13.94 -14.20 9.67
CA PHE A 301 -13.09 -13.50 8.70
C PHE A 301 -12.97 -14.28 7.38
N VAL A 302 -12.67 -15.59 7.43
CA VAL A 302 -12.52 -16.43 6.22
C VAL A 302 -13.83 -16.55 5.45
N ARG A 303 -14.96 -16.73 6.15
CA ARG A 303 -16.30 -16.81 5.54
C ARG A 303 -16.71 -15.52 4.83
N THR A 304 -16.25 -14.38 5.34
CA THR A 304 -16.54 -13.04 4.78
C THR A 304 -15.51 -12.55 3.77
N LEU A 305 -14.54 -13.38 3.37
CA LEU A 305 -13.57 -13.00 2.34
C LEU A 305 -14.26 -12.85 0.96
N PRO A 306 -13.95 -11.79 0.18
CA PRO A 306 -14.55 -11.57 -1.13
C PRO A 306 -14.39 -12.77 -2.07
N PRO A 307 -15.30 -12.99 -3.03
CA PRO A 307 -15.16 -14.08 -4.00
C PRO A 307 -13.86 -13.94 -4.80
N VAL A 308 -13.23 -15.09 -5.07
CA VAL A 308 -12.02 -15.17 -5.90
C VAL A 308 -12.45 -15.11 -7.37
N ALA A 309 -12.78 -13.91 -7.83
CA ALA A 309 -13.22 -13.65 -9.20
C ALA A 309 -12.38 -12.54 -9.85
N THR A 310 -11.88 -12.79 -11.05
CA THR A 310 -11.16 -11.80 -11.87
C THR A 310 -12.14 -10.81 -12.52
N ARG A 311 -11.63 -9.69 -13.04
CA ARG A 311 -12.46 -8.74 -13.81
C ARG A 311 -13.11 -9.43 -15.01
N ARG A 312 -12.36 -10.31 -15.69
CA ARG A 312 -12.83 -11.07 -16.85
C ARG A 312 -14.03 -11.95 -16.48
N GLU A 313 -13.92 -12.73 -15.42
CA GLU A 313 -14.99 -13.62 -14.96
C GLU A 313 -16.27 -12.87 -14.55
N ILE A 314 -16.11 -11.72 -13.88
CA ILE A 314 -17.27 -10.89 -13.50
C ILE A 314 -17.97 -10.36 -14.74
N LEU A 315 -17.21 -9.83 -15.71
CA LEU A 315 -17.78 -9.38 -16.97
C LEU A 315 -18.41 -10.52 -17.76
N ALA A 316 -17.80 -11.71 -17.78
CA ALA A 316 -18.33 -12.88 -18.47
C ALA A 316 -19.69 -13.31 -17.89
N ARG A 317 -19.83 -13.32 -16.56
CA ARG A 317 -21.12 -13.59 -15.90
C ARG A 317 -22.17 -12.56 -16.26
N ALA A 318 -21.82 -11.27 -16.21
CA ALA A 318 -22.74 -10.20 -16.59
C ALA A 318 -23.19 -10.29 -18.06
N LEU A 319 -22.29 -10.66 -18.98
CA LEU A 319 -22.63 -10.89 -20.38
C LEU A 319 -23.59 -12.07 -20.56
N GLY A 320 -23.35 -13.19 -19.85
CA GLY A 320 -24.24 -14.35 -19.89
C GLY A 320 -25.64 -14.06 -19.32
N GLU A 321 -25.72 -13.29 -18.23
CA GLU A 321 -27.00 -12.86 -17.64
C GLU A 321 -27.81 -11.97 -18.60
N ASP A 322 -27.17 -11.03 -19.29
CA ASP A 322 -27.81 -10.15 -20.29
C ASP A 322 -28.30 -10.95 -21.51
N GLN A 323 -27.49 -11.89 -22.01
CA GLN A 323 -27.90 -12.79 -23.10
C GLN A 323 -29.12 -13.63 -22.72
N GLY A 324 -29.09 -14.29 -21.55
CA GLY A 324 -30.22 -15.07 -21.06
C GLY A 324 -31.48 -14.22 -20.82
N ARG A 325 -31.34 -12.94 -20.42
CA ARG A 325 -32.48 -12.02 -20.30
C ARG A 325 -33.09 -11.69 -21.67
N LYS A 326 -32.26 -11.44 -22.68
CA LYS A 326 -32.71 -11.17 -24.06
C LYS A 326 -33.42 -12.36 -24.68
N GLU A 327 -32.91 -13.57 -24.46
CA GLU A 327 -33.53 -14.82 -24.93
C GLU A 327 -34.89 -15.06 -24.28
N ARG A 328 -35.00 -14.89 -22.95
CA ARG A 328 -36.29 -14.99 -22.23
C ARG A 328 -37.30 -13.92 -22.65
N GLY A 329 -36.83 -12.71 -22.96
CA GLY A 329 -37.68 -11.64 -23.49
C GLY A 329 -38.27 -12.01 -24.85
N ARG A 330 -37.43 -12.50 -25.77
CA ARG A 330 -37.84 -12.96 -27.11
C ARG A 330 -38.79 -14.16 -27.07
N ALA A 331 -38.61 -15.07 -26.11
CA ALA A 331 -39.48 -16.23 -25.93
C ALA A 331 -40.88 -15.89 -25.37
N ARG A 332 -41.05 -14.72 -24.73
CA ARG A 332 -42.35 -14.23 -24.23
C ARG A 332 -43.14 -13.40 -25.25
N THR A 333 -42.51 -13.01 -26.35
CA THR A 333 -43.14 -12.20 -27.42
C THR A 333 -43.55 -13.05 -28.63
N ARG A 334 -43.39 -14.37 -28.54
CA ARG A 334 -43.87 -15.38 -29.48
C ARG A 334 -45.01 -16.15 -28.85
#